data_AF-Q40755-F1
#
_entry.id   AF-Q40755-F1
#
_cell.length_a   1.000
_cell.length_b   1.000
_cell.length_c   1.000
_cell.angle_alpha   90.00
_cell.angle_beta   90.00
_cell.angle_gamma   90.00
#
_symmetry.space_group_name_H-M   'P 1'
#
loop_
_entity.id
_entity.type
_entity.pdbx_description
1 polymer ?
#
loop_
_entity_poly.entity_id
_entity_poly.type
_entity_poly.pdbx_seq_one_letter_code
_entity_poly.pdbx_strand_id
1 'polypeptide(L)'
;ILHRIDVALVIDFEPISPSDVSTSSMGALQSYKLAAKAISRLQSIPSGNIGLLCDMIVQEVRELLGYDRVMAYKFHHDEHGEVISEIRRSDLEPYLGLHYPATDIPQASRFLFLRNRVRMICDCCAPPVTVIQDKRLPRDLSFCGSTLRAPHGCHA
;
A
#
# COMPACT_ATOMS: atom_id res chain seq x y z
N ILE A 1 12.96 7.44 5.83
CA ILE A 1 11.92 6.97 6.79
C ILE A 1 12.62 6.11 7.85
N LEU A 2 12.32 6.30 9.14
CA LEU A 2 13.06 5.63 10.24
C LEU A 2 12.12 4.69 11.00
N HIS A 3 12.59 3.48 11.32
CA HIS A 3 11.88 2.58 12.23
C HIS A 3 12.85 1.79 13.10
N ARG A 4 12.46 1.54 14.37
CA ARG A 4 13.25 0.79 15.33
C ARG A 4 12.94 -0.70 15.23
N ILE A 5 13.99 -1.52 15.22
CA ILE A 5 13.93 -2.98 15.37
C ILE A 5 14.65 -3.37 16.65
N ASP A 6 14.55 -4.64 17.04
CA ASP A 6 15.03 -5.15 18.34
C ASP A 6 16.46 -4.74 18.69
N VAL A 7 17.36 -4.75 17.69
CA VAL A 7 18.81 -4.58 17.88
C VAL A 7 19.37 -3.33 17.20
N ALA A 8 18.56 -2.58 16.45
CA ALA A 8 19.05 -1.49 15.61
C ALA A 8 17.96 -0.49 15.22
N LEU A 9 18.40 0.57 14.54
CA LEU A 9 17.55 1.52 13.83
C LEU A 9 17.72 1.28 12.33
N VAL A 10 16.61 1.08 11.61
CA VAL A 10 16.61 0.98 10.14
C VAL A 10 16.22 2.34 9.58
N ILE A 11 16.97 2.78 8.57
CA ILE A 11 16.77 4.06 7.88
C ILE A 11 16.59 3.78 6.39
N ASP A 12 15.39 4.00 5.89
CA ASP A 12 15.05 3.89 4.47
C ASP A 12 15.33 5.25 3.80
N PHE A 13 16.11 5.25 2.72
CA PHE A 13 16.42 6.44 1.93
C PHE A 13 15.70 6.37 0.59
N GLU A 14 14.78 7.29 0.36
CA GLU A 14 14.07 7.45 -0.90
C GLU A 14 14.57 8.71 -1.59
N PRO A 15 14.98 8.65 -2.88
CA PRO A 15 15.51 9.80 -3.58
C PRO A 15 14.43 10.86 -3.78
N ILE A 16 14.80 12.13 -3.64
CA ILE A 16 13.96 13.28 -3.95
C ILE A 16 14.49 13.90 -5.24
N SER A 17 13.63 14.12 -6.24
CA SER A 17 14.04 14.79 -7.47
C SER A 17 14.54 16.21 -7.14
N PRO A 18 15.63 16.70 -7.77
CA PRO A 18 16.11 18.07 -7.57
C PRO A 18 15.05 19.14 -7.87
N SER A 19 14.13 18.85 -8.80
CA SER A 19 12.97 19.71 -9.12
C SER A 19 12.00 19.87 -7.94
N ASP A 20 11.98 18.88 -7.04
CA ASP A 20 11.00 18.76 -5.97
C ASP A 20 11.54 19.29 -4.64
N VAL A 21 12.83 19.64 -4.57
CA VAL A 21 13.46 20.12 -3.34
C VAL A 21 12.85 21.45 -2.89
N SER A 22 12.56 22.35 -3.82
CA SER A 22 11.90 23.64 -3.55
C SER A 22 10.39 23.53 -3.30
N THR A 23 9.76 22.43 -3.72
CA THR A 23 8.31 22.19 -3.60
C THR A 23 7.97 21.12 -2.56
N SER A 24 8.95 20.48 -1.93
CA SER A 24 8.75 19.32 -1.04
C SER A 24 7.81 19.60 0.13
N SER A 25 7.93 20.76 0.78
CA SER A 25 7.03 21.20 1.86
C SER A 25 5.63 21.52 1.36
N MET A 26 5.52 22.14 0.18
CA MET A 26 4.24 22.44 -0.47
C MET A 26 3.52 21.18 -0.95
N GLY A 27 4.24 20.21 -1.51
CA GLY A 27 3.72 18.92 -1.95
C GLY A 27 3.21 18.06 -0.79
N ALA A 28 3.95 18.03 0.33
CA ALA A 28 3.49 17.37 1.55
C ALA A 28 2.20 18.00 2.09
N LEU A 29 2.16 19.34 2.21
CA LEU A 29 0.97 20.05 2.68
C LEU A 29 -0.23 19.83 1.76
N GLN A 30 -0.01 19.86 0.44
CA GLN A 30 -1.05 19.59 -0.55
C GLN A 30 -1.60 18.16 -0.43
N SER A 31 -0.73 17.18 -0.24
CA SER A 31 -1.14 15.77 -0.05
C SER A 31 -2.01 15.61 1.20
N TYR A 32 -1.61 16.22 2.32
CA TYR A 32 -2.43 16.24 3.54
C TYR A 32 -3.77 16.95 3.34
N LYS A 33 -3.79 18.07 2.62
CA LYS A 33 -5.03 18.80 2.33
C LYS A 33 -5.99 17.98 1.47
N LEU A 34 -5.48 17.26 0.47
CA LEU A 34 -6.28 16.37 -0.36
C LEU A 34 -6.84 15.20 0.47
N ALA A 35 -6.01 14.56 1.30
CA ALA A 35 -6.47 13.49 2.20
C ALA A 35 -7.53 13.99 3.20
N ALA A 36 -7.35 15.17 3.80
CA ALA A 36 -8.34 15.76 4.70
C ALA A 36 -9.67 16.06 3.99
N LYS A 37 -9.61 16.54 2.74
CA LYS A 37 -10.80 16.77 1.90
C LYS A 37 -11.52 15.45 1.59
N ALA A 38 -10.77 14.40 1.23
CA ALA A 38 -11.32 13.07 1.00
C ALA A 38 -12.04 12.55 2.25
N ILE A 39 -11.40 12.64 3.42
CA ILE A 39 -12.00 12.26 4.71
C ILE A 39 -13.29 13.03 4.98
N SER A 40 -13.30 14.35 4.75
CA SER A 40 -14.50 15.17 4.94
C SER A 40 -15.65 14.76 4.01
N ARG A 41 -15.35 14.41 2.74
CA ARG A 41 -16.34 13.86 1.81
C ARG A 41 -16.90 12.53 2.32
N LEU A 42 -16.04 11.61 2.76
CA LEU A 42 -16.47 10.32 3.32
C LEU A 42 -17.37 10.49 4.55
N GLN A 43 -17.08 11.45 5.43
CA GLN A 43 -17.90 11.78 6.60
C GLN A 43 -19.29 12.34 6.26
N SER A 44 -19.47 12.87 5.05
CA SER A 44 -20.75 13.45 4.59
C SER A 44 -21.70 12.44 3.93
N ILE A 45 -21.24 11.20 3.69
CA ILE A 45 -22.02 10.16 3.03
C ILE A 45 -23.10 9.62 3.98
N PRO A 46 -24.33 9.34 3.50
CA PRO A 46 -25.34 8.67 4.30
C PRO A 46 -24.89 7.32 4.85
N SER A 47 -25.14 7.09 6.14
CA SER A 47 -24.85 5.81 6.80
C SER A 47 -25.68 4.65 6.21
N GLY A 48 -25.17 3.42 6.39
CA GLY A 48 -25.91 2.19 6.05
C GLY A 48 -25.68 1.64 4.65
N ASN A 49 -24.84 2.28 3.83
CA ASN A 49 -24.47 1.79 2.50
C ASN A 49 -22.94 1.61 2.38
N ILE A 50 -22.46 0.39 2.64
CA ILE A 50 -21.05 0.05 2.54
C ILE A 50 -20.53 0.09 1.10
N GLY A 51 -21.38 -0.26 0.11
CA GLY A 51 -21.00 -0.22 -1.30
C GLY A 51 -20.66 1.20 -1.74
N LEU A 52 -21.54 2.15 -1.43
CA LEU A 52 -21.30 3.58 -1.68
C LEU A 52 -20.04 4.10 -0.99
N LEU A 53 -19.77 3.66 0.25
CA LEU A 53 -18.56 4.01 0.96
C LEU A 53 -17.30 3.50 0.23
N CYS A 54 -17.31 2.25 -0.21
CA CYS A 54 -16.19 1.65 -0.96
C CYS A 54 -15.97 2.35 -2.30
N ASP A 55 -17.04 2.65 -3.05
CA ASP A 55 -16.97 3.37 -4.34
C ASP A 55 -16.33 4.75 -4.18
N MET A 56 -16.72 5.48 -3.13
CA MET A 56 -16.14 6.78 -2.83
C MET A 56 -14.66 6.66 -2.40
N ILE A 57 -14.30 5.64 -1.61
CA ILE A 57 -12.91 5.42 -1.19
C ILE A 57 -12.01 5.14 -2.40
N VAL A 58 -12.40 4.22 -3.28
CA VAL A 58 -11.55 3.87 -4.44
C VAL A 58 -11.38 5.06 -5.38
N GLN A 59 -12.43 5.88 -5.54
CA GLN A 59 -12.35 7.12 -6.32
C GLN A 59 -11.36 8.11 -5.70
N GLU A 60 -11.51 8.46 -4.41
CA GLU A 60 -10.63 9.41 -3.73
C GLU A 60 -9.16 8.95 -3.73
N VAL A 61 -8.92 7.66 -3.52
CA VAL A 61 -7.56 7.08 -3.55
C VAL A 61 -6.97 7.15 -4.96
N ARG A 62 -7.76 6.91 -6.01
CA ARG A 62 -7.28 7.05 -7.40
C ARG A 62 -6.96 8.49 -7.74
N GLU A 63 -7.83 9.44 -7.37
CA GLU A 63 -7.58 10.87 -7.58
C GLU A 63 -6.31 11.34 -6.84
N LEU A 64 -6.04 10.78 -5.65
CA LEU A 64 -4.88 11.13 -4.85
C LEU A 64 -3.57 10.52 -5.37
N LEU A 65 -3.58 9.25 -5.76
CA LEU A 65 -2.36 8.49 -6.06
C LEU A 65 -2.08 8.31 -7.55
N GLY A 66 -3.06 8.49 -8.42
CA GLY A 66 -2.89 8.40 -9.87
C GLY A 66 -2.65 6.99 -10.42
N TYR A 67 -2.89 5.93 -9.64
CA TYR A 67 -2.79 4.56 -10.14
C TYR A 67 -3.84 4.29 -11.23
N ASP A 68 -3.46 3.48 -12.23
CA ASP A 68 -4.35 3.07 -13.32
C ASP A 68 -5.56 2.25 -12.82
N ARG A 69 -5.43 1.57 -11.68
CA ARG A 69 -6.48 0.79 -11.03
C ARG A 69 -6.41 0.94 -9.51
N VAL A 70 -7.55 1.14 -8.87
CA VAL A 70 -7.72 1.11 -7.42
C VAL A 70 -8.96 0.28 -7.11
N MET A 71 -8.86 -0.61 -6.12
CA MET A 71 -9.93 -1.54 -5.77
C MET A 71 -10.06 -1.71 -4.25
N ALA A 72 -11.28 -1.99 -3.80
CA ALA A 72 -11.56 -2.47 -2.45
C ALA A 72 -11.66 -3.99 -2.48
N TYR A 73 -10.70 -4.66 -1.83
CA TYR A 73 -10.64 -6.11 -1.74
C TYR A 73 -11.12 -6.57 -0.36
N LYS A 74 -12.22 -7.34 -0.32
CA LYS A 74 -12.85 -7.82 0.91
C LYS A 74 -12.45 -9.27 1.16
N PHE A 75 -12.02 -9.57 2.39
CA PHE A 75 -11.88 -10.95 2.85
C PHE A 75 -13.23 -11.50 3.34
N HIS A 76 -13.55 -12.72 2.95
CA HIS A 76 -14.71 -13.48 3.40
C HIS A 76 -14.35 -14.41 4.57
N HIS A 77 -15.36 -15.10 5.11
CA HIS A 77 -15.21 -15.90 6.34
C HIS A 77 -14.24 -17.08 6.19
N ASP A 78 -14.26 -17.73 5.05
CA ASP A 78 -13.36 -18.81 4.61
C ASP A 78 -12.04 -18.28 4.02
N GLU A 79 -11.71 -17.02 4.30
CA GLU A 79 -10.44 -16.38 3.98
C GLU A 79 -10.14 -16.11 2.50
N HIS A 80 -11.01 -16.51 1.57
CA HIS A 80 -10.91 -16.04 0.19
C HIS A 80 -11.26 -14.55 0.13
N GLY A 81 -10.99 -13.89 -0.99
CA GLY A 81 -11.40 -12.50 -1.13
C GLY A 81 -12.04 -12.15 -2.46
N GLU A 82 -12.67 -10.99 -2.48
CA GLU A 82 -13.52 -10.49 -3.55
C GLU A 82 -13.22 -9.00 -3.80
N VAL A 83 -13.19 -8.61 -5.07
CA VAL A 83 -13.17 -7.19 -5.44
C VAL A 83 -14.58 -6.64 -5.38
N ILE A 84 -14.90 -5.88 -4.32
CA ILE A 84 -16.25 -5.37 -4.06
C ILE A 84 -16.50 -3.96 -4.60
N SER A 85 -15.44 -3.24 -4.97
CA SER A 85 -15.50 -1.93 -5.62
C SER A 85 -14.21 -1.69 -6.38
N GLU A 86 -14.30 -1.01 -7.53
CA GLU A 86 -13.17 -0.79 -8.42
C GLU A 86 -13.34 0.50 -9.22
N ILE A 87 -12.24 1.23 -9.37
CA ILE A 87 -12.10 2.26 -10.39
C ILE A 87 -10.80 2.00 -11.17
N ARG A 88 -10.89 2.10 -12.50
CA ARG A 88 -9.78 1.77 -13.40
C ARG A 88 -9.74 2.67 -14.63
N ARG A 89 -8.62 2.64 -15.34
CA ARG A 89 -8.51 3.15 -16.71
C ARG A 89 -9.41 2.31 -17.63
N SER A 90 -10.04 2.97 -18.60
CA SER A 90 -11.13 2.38 -19.41
C SER A 90 -10.70 1.22 -20.29
N ASP A 91 -9.45 1.19 -20.72
CA ASP A 91 -8.83 0.17 -21.58
C ASP A 91 -8.44 -1.13 -20.85
N LEU A 92 -8.49 -1.16 -19.52
CA LEU A 92 -8.13 -2.36 -18.76
C LEU A 92 -9.30 -3.35 -18.67
N GLU A 93 -9.06 -4.62 -18.33
CA GLU A 93 -10.16 -5.56 -18.02
C GLU A 93 -10.70 -5.29 -16.59
N PRO A 94 -12.01 -5.36 -16.33
CA PRO A 94 -12.56 -5.17 -14.99
C PRO A 94 -12.28 -6.39 -14.09
N TYR A 95 -11.96 -6.15 -12.82
CA TYR A 95 -11.84 -7.21 -11.81
C TYR A 95 -13.01 -7.21 -10.82
N LEU A 96 -13.90 -6.21 -10.90
CA LEU A 96 -15.08 -6.11 -10.05
C LEU A 96 -15.90 -7.40 -10.02
N GLY A 97 -16.17 -7.92 -8.82
CA GLY A 97 -16.93 -9.14 -8.59
C GLY A 97 -16.13 -10.45 -8.73
N LEU A 98 -14.84 -10.39 -9.09
CA LEU A 98 -13.99 -11.59 -9.12
C LEU A 98 -13.60 -12.02 -7.71
N HIS A 99 -13.61 -13.33 -7.50
CA HIS A 99 -13.18 -13.99 -6.27
C HIS A 99 -11.83 -14.66 -6.47
N TYR A 100 -10.98 -14.58 -5.44
CA TYR A 100 -9.62 -15.10 -5.44
C TYR A 100 -9.40 -15.98 -4.21
N PRO A 101 -8.66 -17.10 -4.35
CA PRO A 101 -8.47 -18.06 -3.28
C PRO A 101 -7.68 -17.46 -2.11
N ALA A 102 -7.91 -18.00 -0.91
CA ALA A 102 -7.23 -17.54 0.31
C ALA A 102 -5.69 -17.59 0.19
N THR A 103 -5.17 -18.52 -0.60
CA THR A 103 -3.73 -18.76 -0.82
C THR A 103 -3.02 -17.63 -1.55
N ASP A 104 -3.73 -16.77 -2.29
CA ASP A 104 -3.12 -15.65 -3.03
C ASP A 104 -2.55 -14.58 -2.09
N ILE A 105 -3.15 -14.43 -0.90
CA ILE A 105 -2.65 -13.56 0.17
C ILE A 105 -2.43 -14.41 1.42
N PRO A 106 -1.21 -14.96 1.61
CA PRO A 106 -0.90 -15.82 2.75
C PRO A 106 -1.16 -15.16 4.11
N GLN A 107 -1.48 -15.96 5.13
CA GLN A 107 -1.78 -15.49 6.48
C GLN A 107 -0.67 -14.57 7.05
N ALA A 108 0.61 -14.88 6.76
CA ALA A 108 1.74 -14.06 7.17
C ALA A 108 1.68 -12.62 6.59
N SER A 109 1.30 -12.47 5.32
CA SER A 109 1.11 -11.17 4.68
C SER A 109 -0.04 -10.38 5.31
N ARG A 110 -1.17 -11.06 5.59
CA ARG A 110 -2.33 -10.43 6.26
C ARG A 110 -1.97 -9.93 7.65
N PHE A 111 -1.25 -10.75 8.42
CA PHE A 111 -0.78 -10.37 9.75
C PHE A 111 0.17 -9.16 9.69
N LEU A 112 1.08 -9.12 8.71
CA LEU A 112 1.97 -7.98 8.53
C LEU A 112 1.21 -6.69 8.23
N PHE A 113 0.10 -6.73 7.49
CA PHE A 113 -0.71 -5.54 7.21
C PHE A 113 -1.41 -4.95 8.45
N LEU A 114 -1.60 -5.73 9.53
CA LEU A 114 -2.09 -5.20 10.80
C LEU A 114 -1.10 -4.22 11.45
N ARG A 115 0.20 -4.48 11.27
CA ARG A 115 1.30 -3.63 11.77
C ARG A 115 1.72 -2.57 10.74
N ASN A 116 1.88 -2.98 9.49
CA ASN A 116 2.39 -2.17 8.39
C ASN A 116 1.25 -1.91 7.40
N ARG A 117 0.45 -0.87 7.66
CA ARG A 117 -0.82 -0.62 6.96
C ARG A 117 -0.68 -0.18 5.50
N VAL A 118 0.51 0.26 5.09
CA VAL A 118 0.81 0.73 3.74
C VAL A 118 2.05 0.01 3.24
N ARG A 119 1.99 -0.48 2.00
CA ARG A 119 3.10 -1.14 1.32
C ARG A 119 3.11 -0.70 -0.14
N MET A 120 4.27 -0.30 -0.63
CA MET A 120 4.49 0.07 -2.03
C MET A 120 5.48 -0.92 -2.67
N ILE A 121 5.23 -1.27 -3.92
CA ILE A 121 6.17 -1.99 -4.79
C ILE A 121 6.23 -1.15 -6.06
N CYS A 122 7.39 -0.56 -6.36
CA CYS A 122 7.53 0.33 -7.51
C CYS A 122 7.57 -0.43 -8.83
N ASP A 123 8.27 -1.57 -8.85
CA ASP A 123 8.44 -2.43 -10.01
C ASP A 123 8.61 -3.87 -9.53
N CYS A 124 7.73 -4.77 -9.96
CA CYS A 124 7.80 -6.19 -9.61
C CYS A 124 8.90 -6.92 -10.39
N CYS A 125 9.32 -6.39 -11.53
CA CYS A 125 10.38 -6.95 -12.37
C CYS A 125 11.78 -6.48 -11.95
N ALA A 126 11.88 -5.47 -11.08
CA ALA A 126 13.15 -4.96 -10.61
C ALA A 126 13.91 -6.01 -9.78
N PRO A 127 15.20 -6.25 -10.06
CA PRO A 127 15.98 -7.23 -9.31
C PRO A 127 16.14 -6.77 -7.84
N PRO A 128 15.93 -7.66 -6.85
CA PRO A 128 16.10 -7.31 -5.46
C PRO A 128 17.57 -7.02 -5.12
N VAL A 129 17.80 -6.04 -4.25
CA VAL A 129 19.15 -5.66 -3.80
C VAL A 129 19.44 -6.34 -2.46
N THR A 130 20.60 -7.02 -2.38
CA THR A 130 21.02 -7.70 -1.15
C THR A 130 21.52 -6.69 -0.11
N VAL A 131 20.99 -6.76 1.11
CA VAL A 131 21.49 -5.95 2.24
C VAL A 131 22.71 -6.64 2.84
N ILE A 132 23.81 -5.90 2.95
CA ILE A 132 25.02 -6.38 3.62
C ILE A 132 24.89 -6.14 5.13
N GLN A 133 25.01 -7.22 5.90
CA GLN A 133 24.86 -7.21 7.36
C GLN A 133 26.18 -7.56 8.04
N ASP A 134 26.36 -7.08 9.28
CA ASP A 134 27.53 -7.46 10.09
C ASP A 134 27.45 -8.95 10.46
N LYS A 135 28.50 -9.71 10.14
CA LYS A 135 28.59 -11.16 10.42
C LYS A 135 28.54 -11.51 11.91
N ARG A 136 28.74 -10.53 12.79
CA ARG A 136 28.66 -10.69 14.24
C ARG A 136 27.21 -10.71 14.76
N LEU A 137 26.22 -10.37 13.92
CA LEU A 137 24.83 -10.43 14.31
C LEU A 137 24.42 -11.90 14.55
N PRO A 138 23.72 -12.20 15.66
CA PRO A 138 23.33 -13.57 15.99
C PRO A 138 22.22 -14.13 15.08
N ARG A 139 21.56 -13.26 14.31
CA ARG A 139 20.49 -13.57 13.37
C ARG A 139 20.35 -12.45 12.35
N ASP A 140 19.73 -12.75 11.22
CA ASP A 140 19.37 -11.75 10.23
C ASP A 140 18.43 -10.69 10.80
N LEU A 141 18.62 -9.44 10.36
CA LEU A 141 17.75 -8.33 10.67
C LEU A 141 16.40 -8.51 9.99
N SER A 142 15.33 -8.16 10.69
CA SER A 142 13.99 -8.12 10.10
C SER A 142 13.76 -6.78 9.42
N PHE A 143 13.49 -6.82 8.12
CA PHE A 143 13.12 -5.66 7.32
C PHE A 143 11.60 -5.54 7.12
N CYS A 144 10.79 -6.24 7.92
CA CYS A 144 9.34 -6.27 7.73
C CYS A 144 8.71 -4.86 7.73
N GLY A 145 9.27 -3.91 8.50
CA GLY A 145 8.81 -2.52 8.60
C GLY A 145 9.48 -1.55 7.63
N SER A 146 10.42 -2.00 6.79
CA SER A 146 11.05 -1.13 5.78
C SER A 146 10.09 -0.84 4.63
N THR A 147 10.04 0.42 4.20
CA THR A 147 9.26 0.83 3.03
C THR A 147 9.85 0.28 1.73
N LEU A 148 11.15 -0.05 1.73
CA LEU A 148 11.91 -0.56 0.60
C LEU A 148 11.96 -2.10 0.54
N ARG A 149 11.19 -2.79 1.39
CA ARG A 149 11.18 -4.25 1.43
C ARG A 149 10.72 -4.84 0.10
N ALA A 150 11.61 -5.58 -0.55
CA ALA A 150 11.34 -6.30 -1.79
C ALA A 150 10.15 -7.27 -1.65
N PRO A 151 9.36 -7.49 -2.73
CA PRO A 151 8.38 -8.56 -2.76
C PRO A 151 9.01 -9.94 -2.68
N HIS A 152 8.29 -10.88 -2.09
CA HIS A 152 8.64 -12.29 -2.17
C HIS A 152 8.47 -12.75 -3.62
N GLY A 153 9.36 -13.62 -4.11
CA GLY A 153 9.42 -14.00 -5.54
C GLY A 153 8.16 -14.65 -6.10
N CYS A 154 7.29 -15.24 -5.26
CA CYS A 154 6.00 -15.78 -5.72
C CYS A 154 4.94 -14.70 -6.00
N HIS A 155 5.16 -13.47 -5.55
CA HIS A 155 4.26 -12.33 -5.72
C HIS A 155 4.85 -11.27 -6.67
N ALA A 156 6.15 -11.38 -6.99
CA ALA A 156 6.82 -10.55 -7.98
C ALA A 156 6.47 -11.06 -9.39
#